data_AF-A0A843HCU8-F1
#
_entry.id   AF-A0A843HCU8-F1
#
_cell.length_a   1.000
_cell.length_b   1.000
_cell.length_c   1.000
_cell.angle_alpha   90.00
_cell.angle_beta   90.00
_cell.angle_gamma   90.00
#
_symmetry.space_group_name_H-M   'P 1'
#
loop_
_entity.id
_entity.type
_entity.pdbx_description
1 polymer ?
#
loop_
_entity_poly.entity_id
_entity_poly.type
_entity_poly.pdbx_seq_one_letter_code
_entity_poly.pdbx_strand_id
1 'polypeptide(L)' 'MEPILVDDKTLKDENGKVIYAKVSNNEVTVEYTLPESYKAGTYSITAVFISADYERLEDTKTLTVN' A
#
# COMPACT_ATOMS: atom_id res chain seq x y z
N MET A 1 0.20 9.73 8.83
CA MET A 1 -0.37 9.51 7.49
C MET A 1 0.61 8.58 6.79
N GLU A 2 0.16 7.41 6.38
CA GLU A 2 1.05 6.30 5.97
C GLU A 2 0.90 6.03 4.48
N PRO A 3 2.00 6.05 3.70
CA PRO A 3 1.96 5.62 2.31
C PRO A 3 2.00 4.10 2.18
N ILE A 4 1.24 3.57 1.23
CA ILE A 4 1.38 2.19 0.75
C ILE A 4 2.20 2.23 -0.55
N LEU A 5 3.09 1.26 -0.71
CA LEU A 5 3.91 1.05 -1.89
C LEU A 5 3.51 -0.28 -2.56
N VAL A 6 3.64 -0.34 -3.89
CA VAL A 6 3.67 -1.58 -4.66
C VAL A 6 4.93 -1.59 -5.52
N ASP A 7 5.76 -2.63 -5.40
CA ASP A 7 7.05 -2.79 -6.08
C ASP A 7 7.94 -1.53 -5.97
N ASP A 8 8.21 -1.08 -4.73
CA ASP A 8 8.99 0.12 -4.38
C ASP A 8 8.46 1.47 -4.90
N LYS A 9 7.25 1.48 -5.48
CA LYS A 9 6.57 2.70 -5.94
C LYS A 9 5.36 2.97 -5.08
N THR A 10 5.02 4.24 -4.86
CA THR A 10 3.77 4.58 -4.17
C THR A 10 2.57 4.01 -4.91
N LEU A 11 1.70 3.31 -4.17
CA LEU A 11 0.42 2.84 -4.67
C LEU A 11 -0.37 4.09 -5.04
N LYS A 12 -0.70 4.21 -6.33
CA LYS A 12 -1.45 5.34 -6.87
C LYS A 12 -2.82 4.85 -7.29
N ASP A 13 -3.85 5.64 -6.98
CA ASP A 13 -5.19 5.41 -7.51
C ASP A 13 -5.23 5.60 -9.04
N GLU A 14 -6.39 5.33 -9.65
CA GLU A 14 -6.62 5.49 -11.09
C GLU A 14 -6.34 6.92 -11.60
N ASN A 15 -6.28 7.90 -10.70
CA ASN A 15 -5.97 9.29 -10.99
C ASN A 15 -4.47 9.64 -10.78
N GLY A 16 -3.63 8.65 -10.48
CA GLY A 16 -2.20 8.84 -10.23
C GLY A 16 -1.88 9.41 -8.85
N LYS A 17 -2.85 9.47 -7.93
CA LYS A 17 -2.68 10.01 -6.57
C LYS A 17 -2.28 8.92 -5.60
N VAL A 18 -1.26 9.20 -4.81
CA VAL A 18 -0.76 8.27 -3.77
C VAL A 18 -1.89 7.96 -2.78
N ILE A 19 -2.14 6.67 -2.56
CA ILE A 19 -3.09 6.17 -1.57
C ILE A 19 -2.43 6.28 -0.20
N TYR A 20 -3.04 7.10 0.66
CA TYR A 20 -2.64 7.26 2.04
C TYR A 20 -3.69 6.64 2.94
N ALA A 21 -3.23 5.83 3.86
CA ALA A 21 -4.08 5.23 4.87
C ALA A 21 -3.92 5.98 6.21
N LYS A 22 -4.99 5.97 7.00
CA LYS A 22 -5.00 6.56 8.34
C LYS A 22 -5.20 5.45 9.36
N VAL A 23 -4.22 5.28 10.25
CA VAL A 23 -4.37 4.44 11.45
C VAL A 23 -5.60 4.88 12.22
N SER A 24 -6.53 3.96 12.42
CA SER A 24 -7.66 4.11 13.33
C SER A 24 -7.74 2.88 14.20
N ASN A 25 -7.74 3.06 15.52
CA ASN A 25 -7.83 1.96 16.47
C ASN A 25 -6.70 0.91 16.34
N ASN A 26 -5.46 1.39 16.13
CA ASN A 26 -4.26 0.57 15.90
C ASN A 26 -4.29 -0.32 14.64
N GLU A 27 -5.29 -0.15 13.78
CA GLU A 27 -5.42 -0.87 12.52
C GLU A 27 -5.49 0.12 11.34
N VAL A 28 -5.02 -0.35 10.19
CA VAL A 28 -5.05 0.38 8.92
C VAL A 28 -5.68 -0.55 7.90
N THR A 29 -6.88 -0.19 7.45
CA THR A 29 -7.57 -0.92 6.38
C THR A 29 -7.58 -0.07 5.12
N VAL A 30 -7.12 -0.64 4.01
CA VAL A 30 -7.22 -0.02 2.69
C VAL A 30 -7.95 -0.95 1.76
N GLU A 31 -9.12 -0.52 1.31
CA GLU A 31 -9.83 -1.17 0.22
C GLU A 31 -9.23 -0.67 -1.10
N TYR A 32 -8.64 -1.59 -1.86
CA TYR A 32 -8.12 -1.31 -3.19
C TYR A 32 -8.74 -2.30 -4.18
N THR A 33 -9.53 -1.76 -5.11
CA THR A 33 -10.07 -2.55 -6.23
C THR A 33 -8.99 -2.69 -7.29
N LEU A 34 -8.58 -3.92 -7.58
CA LEU A 34 -7.67 -4.20 -8.69
C LEU A 34 -8.36 -3.86 -10.02
N PRO A 35 -7.78 -2.99 -10.86
CA PRO A 35 -8.28 -2.74 -12.20
C PRO A 35 -8.21 -4.01 -13.06
N GLU A 36 -9.18 -4.24 -13.95
CA GLU A 36 -9.17 -5.37 -14.90
C GLU A 36 -7.93 -5.37 -15.84
N SER A 37 -7.25 -4.23 -15.96
CA SER A 37 -6.02 -4.09 -16.74
C SER A 37 -4.77 -4.67 -16.05
N TYR A 38 -4.85 -5.03 -14.76
CA TYR A 38 -3.78 -5.72 -14.07
C TYR A 38 -3.65 -7.14 -14.60
N LYS A 39 -2.47 -7.47 -15.12
CA LYS A 39 -2.18 -8.81 -15.63
C LYS A 39 -1.97 -9.78 -14.48
N ALA A 40 -2.23 -11.07 -14.74
CA ALA A 40 -1.79 -12.13 -13.84
C ALA A 40 -0.28 -11.98 -13.56
N GLY A 41 0.09 -12.06 -12.29
CA GLY A 41 1.42 -11.74 -11.83
C GLY A 41 1.54 -11.68 -10.31
N THR A 42 2.78 -11.55 -9.85
CA THR A 42 3.12 -11.34 -8.44
C THR A 42 3.41 -9.87 -8.23
N TYR A 43 2.73 -9.27 -7.26
CA TYR A 43 2.87 -7.88 -6.85
C TYR A 43 3.35 -7.81 -5.41
N SER A 44 4.34 -6.97 -5.12
CA SER A 44 4.82 -6.77 -3.74
C SER A 44 4.13 -5.54 -3.16
N ILE A 45 3.30 -5.70 -2.14
CA ILE A 45 2.61 -4.62 -1.42
C ILE A 45 3.42 -4.31 -0.14
N THR A 46 3.91 -3.09 -0.01
CA THR A 46 4.65 -2.64 1.18
C THR A 46 3.88 -1.53 1.89
N ALA A 47 3.52 -1.74 3.16
CA ALA A 47 3.01 -0.67 4.02
C ALA A 47 4.18 0.01 4.72
N VAL A 48 4.25 1.34 4.69
CA VAL A 48 5.30 2.11 5.38
C VAL A 48 4.67 3.04 6.40
N PHE A 49 4.98 2.82 7.68
CA PHE A 49 4.63 3.71 8.76
C PHE A 49 5.76 4.71 9.03
N ILE A 50 5.41 6.00 9.00
CA ILE A 50 6.31 7.10 9.32
C ILE A 50 5.63 7.96 10.38
N SER A 51 6.30 8.12 11.52
CA SER A 51 5.90 9.04 12.59
C SER A 51 7.09 9.91 13.00
N ALA A 52 6.82 11.07 13.60
CA ALA A 52 7.86 11.89 14.21
C ALA A 52 8.37 11.28 15.53
N ASP A 53 7.50 10.51 16.21
CA ASP A 53 7.75 9.98 17.56
C ASP A 53 8.27 8.53 17.55
N TYR A 54 8.23 7.85 16.40
CA TYR A 54 8.60 6.44 16.25
C TYR A 54 9.50 6.22 15.04
N GLU A 55 10.35 5.20 15.13
CA GLU A 55 11.14 4.75 13.98
C GLU A 55 10.24 4.29 12.83
N ARG A 56 10.75 4.45 11.61
CA ARG A 56 10.08 4.01 10.40
C ARG A 56 9.89 2.49 10.45
N LEU A 57 8.65 2.04 10.29
CA LEU A 57 8.31 0.62 10.16
C LEU A 57 7.86 0.34 8.73
N GLU A 58 8.22 -0.81 8.20
CA GLU A 58 7.74 -1.28 6.91
C GLU A 58 7.39 -2.77 6.99
N ASP A 59 6.27 -3.16 6.36
CA ASP A 59 5.91 -4.56 6.18
C ASP A 59 5.60 -4.79 4.70
N THR A 60 6.19 -5.84 4.12
CA THR A 60 6.04 -6.20 2.71
C THR A 60 5.34 -7.55 2.59
N LYS A 61 4.27 -7.61 1.81
CA LYS A 61 3.52 -8.81 1.47
C LYS A 61 3.48 -9.01 -0.04
N THR A 62 3.39 -10.26 -0.47
CA THR A 62 3.21 -10.59 -1.88
C THR A 62 1.75 -10.93 -2.15
N LEU A 63 1.20 -10.34 -3.20
CA LEU A 63 -0.11 -10.67 -3.75
C LEU A 63 0.10 -11.33 -5.12
N THR A 64 -0.36 -12.57 -5.26
CA THR A 64 -0.36 -13.28 -6.54
C THR A 64 -1.75 -13.23 -7.15
N VAL A 65 -1.85 -12.67 -8.35
CA VAL A 65 -3.05 -12.68 -9.19
C VAL A 65 -2.86 -13.77 -10.25
N ASN A 66 -3.75 -14.78 -10.26
CA ASN A 66 -3.72 -15.91 -11.21
C ASN A 66 -4.77 -15.75 -12.30
#